data_AF-A0A3P9Q740-F1
#
_entry.id   AF-A0A3P9Q740-F1
#
_cell.length_a   1.000
_cell.length_b   1.000
_cell.length_c   1.000
_cell.angle_alpha   90.00
_cell.angle_beta   90.00
_cell.angle_gamma   90.00
#
_symmetry.space_group_name_H-M   'P 1'
#
loop_
_entity.id
_entity.type
_entity.pdbx_description
1 polymer ?
#
loop_
_entity_poly.entity_id
_entity_poly.type
_entity_poly.pdbx_seq_one_letter_code
_entity_poly.pdbx_strand_id
1 'polypeptide(L)'
;MAAMAILHLLKKWLLVELLINISESAVCLNAPDAVTIEQSSSAVVTISSSSAVNQSTVIHLNVTFSSQENYSSIITLPEQVLLPEKATSANFTVVTHDVGQVTAHLFSNNTHLDSLSSRIRFIVIHSSVLSVVAQVIGWIYFVAWSVSFYPQAWENWRRKSVVGLNFDFLALNLTGFIAYSVFNIGLFWIPYIKEEFLQKNPNGINPVNANDVFFSLHALLFCVIYVSQAALYERGGQRVSWTARILLLIGWTFALISLFVAVAHKITWLEYLYYFSYIKLAVTLIKYVPQAYMNYRRQSTEGWSIGNVLLDFTGGVFSILQMIIQSYNNDEWKLVFGDPTKFGLGLFSVAFDIVFMTQHYCLYKQPAQYEAIPEQQASSRKFSLSRLRFGSSEIHRTSSEQPQGTLFFYMYTCIMLYR
;
A
#
# COMPACT_ATOMS: atom_id res chain seq x y z
N MET A 1 5.88 -0.66 -22.50
CA MET A 1 7.11 -0.21 -23.21
C MET A 1 7.16 1.31 -23.33
N ALA A 2 6.27 1.98 -24.06
CA ALA A 2 6.33 3.44 -24.29
C ALA A 2 6.58 4.29 -23.02
N ALA A 3 5.82 4.08 -21.93
CA ALA A 3 6.02 4.81 -20.67
C ALA A 3 7.42 4.60 -20.04
N MET A 4 8.01 3.41 -20.16
CA MET A 4 9.38 3.15 -19.70
C MET A 4 10.42 3.85 -20.60
N ALA A 5 10.19 3.91 -21.92
CA ALA A 5 11.05 4.65 -22.83
C ALA A 5 10.99 6.16 -22.57
N ILE A 6 9.79 6.71 -22.34
CA ILE A 6 9.58 8.11 -21.96
C ILE A 6 10.22 8.41 -20.60
N LEU A 7 10.05 7.55 -19.59
CA LEU A 7 10.71 7.70 -18.30
C LEU A 7 12.24 7.64 -18.43
N HIS A 8 12.78 6.77 -19.30
CA HIS A 8 14.23 6.64 -19.50
C HIS A 8 14.82 7.80 -20.33
N LEU A 9 14.04 8.39 -21.24
CA LEU A 9 14.35 9.63 -21.94
C LEU A 9 14.31 10.83 -20.98
N LEU A 10 13.24 10.98 -20.20
CA LEU A 10 13.16 11.99 -19.13
C LEU A 10 14.33 11.86 -18.15
N LYS A 11 14.67 10.65 -17.69
CA LYS A 11 15.82 10.46 -16.78
C LYS A 11 17.15 10.85 -17.43
N LYS A 12 17.33 10.63 -18.74
CA LYS A 12 18.50 11.09 -19.49
C LYS A 12 18.50 12.61 -19.71
N TRP A 13 17.34 13.20 -19.99
CA TRP A 13 17.20 14.65 -20.19
C TRP A 13 17.43 15.41 -18.88
N LEU A 14 16.85 14.95 -17.78
CA LEU A 14 17.07 15.48 -16.44
C LEU A 14 18.54 15.31 -15.98
N LEU A 15 19.19 14.19 -16.31
CA LEU A 15 20.63 14.02 -16.09
C LEU A 15 21.47 14.96 -16.95
N VAL A 16 21.03 15.29 -18.16
CA VAL A 16 21.71 16.21 -19.07
C VAL A 16 21.51 17.67 -18.65
N GLU A 17 20.33 18.06 -18.16
CA GLU A 17 20.12 19.35 -17.49
C GLU A 17 20.97 19.45 -16.21
N LEU A 18 20.97 18.41 -15.37
CA LEU A 18 21.77 18.36 -14.15
C LEU A 18 23.28 18.43 -14.45
N LEU A 19 23.75 17.86 -15.57
CA LEU A 19 25.16 17.95 -15.99
C LEU A 19 25.51 19.25 -16.73
N ILE A 20 24.56 19.89 -17.42
CA ILE A 20 24.76 21.18 -18.10
C ILE A 20 24.75 22.34 -17.09
N ASN A 21 23.99 22.22 -16.00
CA ASN A 21 23.85 23.29 -15.00
C ASN A 21 24.85 23.22 -13.84
N ILE A 22 25.76 22.23 -13.82
CA ILE A 22 26.91 22.23 -12.90
C ILE A 22 28.00 23.12 -13.51
N SER A 23 27.89 24.43 -13.22
CA SER A 23 29.03 25.34 -13.32
C SER A 23 30.06 24.97 -12.25
N GLU A 24 31.31 24.72 -12.63
CA GLU A 24 32.40 24.20 -11.78
C GLU A 24 32.91 25.16 -10.67
N SER A 25 32.08 26.10 -10.21
CA SER A 25 32.48 27.21 -9.32
C SER A 25 31.56 27.47 -8.13
N ALA A 26 30.36 26.88 -8.07
CA ALA A 26 29.40 27.13 -7.00
C ALA A 26 29.44 26.03 -5.92
N VAL A 27 29.42 26.44 -4.64
CA VAL A 27 29.36 25.50 -3.52
C VAL A 27 27.91 25.33 -3.09
N CYS A 28 27.39 24.11 -3.14
CA CYS A 28 25.97 23.84 -2.87
C CYS A 28 25.73 23.54 -1.38
N LEU A 29 24.64 24.07 -0.82
CA LEU A 29 24.21 23.84 0.56
C LEU A 29 23.21 22.68 0.65
N ASN A 30 23.60 21.58 1.28
CA ASN A 30 22.82 20.36 1.41
C ASN A 30 22.31 20.17 2.86
N ALA A 31 21.00 19.97 3.00
CA ALA A 31 20.28 19.89 4.28
C ALA A 31 19.12 18.87 4.18
N PRO A 32 18.58 18.35 5.29
CA PRO A 32 17.52 17.34 5.25
C PRO A 32 16.16 17.91 4.78
N ASP A 33 15.56 17.30 3.74
CA ASP A 33 14.23 17.60 3.18
C ASP A 33 13.09 17.70 4.23
N ALA A 34 13.24 16.96 5.33
CA ALA A 34 12.39 17.00 6.50
C ALA A 34 13.13 16.44 7.73
N VAL A 35 12.76 16.92 8.92
CA VAL A 35 13.20 16.41 10.22
C VAL A 35 11.97 16.20 11.08
N THR A 36 11.74 14.96 11.54
CA THR A 36 10.65 14.63 12.46
C THR A 36 11.16 14.63 13.90
N ILE A 37 10.46 15.33 14.79
CA ILE A 37 10.88 15.58 16.18
C ILE A 37 9.66 15.39 17.10
N GLU A 38 9.82 14.80 18.28
CA GLU A 38 8.73 14.70 19.26
C GLU A 38 8.45 16.07 19.92
N GLN A 39 7.21 16.36 20.29
CA GLN A 39 6.82 17.58 21.01
C GLN A 39 7.62 17.73 22.33
N SER A 40 7.79 18.97 22.80
CA SER A 40 8.52 19.28 24.06
C SER A 40 9.91 18.62 24.17
N SER A 41 10.64 18.52 23.05
CA SER A 41 11.96 17.85 23.00
C SER A 41 13.01 18.70 22.26
N SER A 42 14.19 18.13 22.00
CA SER A 42 15.19 18.81 21.17
C SER A 42 15.99 17.85 20.30
N ALA A 43 16.38 18.32 19.13
CA ALA A 43 17.16 17.58 18.15
C ALA A 43 18.32 18.42 17.63
N VAL A 44 19.44 17.77 17.31
CA VAL A 44 20.56 18.40 16.60
C VAL A 44 20.39 18.14 15.11
N VAL A 45 20.37 19.21 14.32
CA VAL A 45 20.24 19.17 12.86
C VAL A 45 21.55 19.60 12.23
N THR A 46 22.01 18.82 11.24
CA THR A 46 23.24 19.10 10.48
C THR A 46 22.89 19.69 9.14
N ILE A 47 23.57 20.79 8.79
CA ILE A 47 23.66 21.33 7.44
C ILE A 47 25.07 21.05 6.92
N SER A 48 25.19 20.76 5.62
CA SER A 48 26.44 20.40 4.95
C SER A 48 26.67 21.24 3.70
N SER A 49 27.92 21.36 3.25
CA SER A 49 28.30 21.97 1.98
C SER A 49 29.02 20.97 1.07
N SER A 50 28.84 21.11 -0.25
CA SER A 50 29.45 20.18 -1.23
C SER A 50 30.98 20.19 -1.24
N SER A 51 31.59 21.26 -0.75
CA SER A 51 33.02 21.39 -0.51
C SER A 51 33.29 22.29 0.71
N ALA A 52 34.52 22.34 1.18
CA ALA A 52 34.92 23.15 2.33
C ALA A 52 34.82 24.65 2.00
N VAL A 53 34.19 25.44 2.87
CA VAL A 53 33.90 26.85 2.53
C VAL A 53 35.11 27.75 2.76
N ASN A 54 35.47 28.53 1.75
CA ASN A 54 36.66 29.41 1.74
C ASN A 54 36.60 30.57 2.75
N GLN A 55 35.43 30.86 3.32
CA GLN A 55 35.18 31.92 4.32
C GLN A 55 34.08 31.46 5.28
N SER A 56 34.16 31.86 6.55
CA SER A 56 33.11 31.60 7.54
C SER A 56 31.79 32.22 7.07
N THR A 57 30.79 31.37 6.79
CA THR A 57 29.54 31.77 6.15
C THR A 57 28.38 31.66 7.13
N VAL A 58 27.56 32.71 7.21
CA VAL A 58 26.34 32.74 8.03
C VAL A 58 25.16 32.26 7.20
N ILE A 59 24.40 31.32 7.76
CA ILE A 59 23.19 30.74 7.17
C ILE A 59 22.01 31.16 8.05
N HIS A 60 21.05 31.87 7.48
CA HIS A 60 19.82 32.28 8.15
C HIS A 60 18.68 31.30 7.85
N LEU A 61 17.86 31.00 8.87
CA LEU A 61 16.67 30.16 8.75
C LEU A 61 15.44 31.07 8.67
N ASN A 62 14.93 31.31 7.46
CA ASN A 62 13.74 32.11 7.26
C ASN A 62 12.50 31.21 7.18
N VAL A 63 11.56 31.34 8.13
CA VAL A 63 10.33 30.55 8.17
C VAL A 63 9.35 31.05 7.10
N THR A 64 9.11 30.24 6.07
CA THR A 64 8.17 30.55 4.98
C THR A 64 6.79 29.93 5.18
N PHE A 65 6.67 28.94 6.07
CA PHE A 65 5.40 28.30 6.39
C PHE A 65 5.34 27.80 7.84
N SER A 66 4.15 27.88 8.44
CA SER A 66 3.82 27.38 9.77
C SER A 66 2.35 26.91 9.79
N SER A 67 2.06 25.78 10.46
CA SER A 67 0.69 25.27 10.62
C SER A 67 -0.13 25.98 11.71
N GLN A 68 0.54 26.71 12.59
CA GLN A 68 -0.06 27.62 13.58
C GLN A 68 0.29 29.08 13.23
N GLU A 69 -0.51 30.06 13.66
CA GLU A 69 -0.33 31.48 13.32
C GLU A 69 1.06 32.04 13.68
N ASN A 70 1.66 31.53 14.76
CA ASN A 70 3.01 31.84 15.19
C ASN A 70 3.84 30.55 15.18
N TYR A 71 4.97 30.52 14.47
CA TYR A 71 5.82 29.33 14.43
C TYR A 71 6.50 29.03 15.77
N SER A 72 6.66 30.03 16.65
CA SER A 72 7.39 29.84 17.91
C SER A 72 6.64 29.09 19.01
N SER A 73 5.32 28.86 18.86
CA SER A 73 4.59 27.87 19.67
C SER A 73 4.86 26.43 19.23
N ILE A 74 5.25 26.20 17.97
CA ILE A 74 5.65 24.87 17.49
C ILE A 74 7.14 24.63 17.79
N ILE A 75 8.00 25.60 17.48
CA ILE A 75 9.44 25.36 17.37
C ILE A 75 10.29 26.62 17.61
N THR A 76 11.38 26.46 18.35
CA THR A 76 12.45 27.46 18.46
C THR A 76 13.62 27.07 17.56
N LEU A 77 13.89 27.93 16.58
CA LEU A 77 15.02 27.84 15.65
C LEU A 77 16.04 28.94 15.98
N PRO A 78 17.34 28.73 15.71
CA PRO A 78 18.33 29.80 15.78
C PRO A 78 18.16 30.80 14.62
N GLU A 79 18.33 32.09 14.89
CA GLU A 79 18.30 33.17 13.88
C GLU A 79 19.40 33.02 12.82
N GLN A 80 20.51 32.37 13.19
CA GLN A 80 21.69 32.17 12.36
C GLN A 80 22.46 30.92 12.78
N VAL A 81 23.00 30.20 11.78
CA VAL A 81 23.91 29.07 11.94
C VAL A 81 25.23 29.44 11.26
N LEU A 82 26.34 29.36 12.00
CA LEU A 82 27.66 29.66 11.48
C LEU A 82 28.29 28.39 10.88
N LEU A 83 28.65 28.43 9.60
CA LEU A 83 29.48 27.42 8.93
C LEU A 83 30.94 27.92 8.91
N PRO A 84 31.87 27.33 9.70
CA PRO A 84 33.23 27.84 9.80
C PRO A 84 34.04 27.76 8.50
N GLU A 85 35.08 28.59 8.40
CA GLU A 85 36.07 28.47 7.33
C GLU A 85 36.70 27.08 7.33
N LYS A 86 36.91 26.50 6.14
CA LYS A 86 37.43 25.14 5.90
C LYS A 86 36.57 23.99 6.46
N ALA A 87 35.41 24.27 7.08
CA ALA A 87 34.45 23.23 7.46
C ALA A 87 33.54 22.85 6.27
N THR A 88 33.00 21.63 6.33
CA THR A 88 32.00 21.08 5.38
C THR A 88 30.63 20.86 6.00
N SER A 89 30.46 21.13 7.30
CA SER A 89 29.20 20.96 8.02
C SER A 89 29.09 21.86 9.24
N ALA A 90 27.87 22.27 9.57
CA ALA A 90 27.50 22.96 10.79
C ALA A 90 26.31 22.26 11.46
N ASN A 91 26.34 22.18 12.79
CA ASN A 91 25.27 21.61 13.60
C ASN A 91 24.55 22.71 14.37
N PHE A 92 23.23 22.61 14.49
CA PHE A 92 22.43 23.49 15.34
C PHE A 92 21.37 22.71 16.10
N THR A 93 21.05 23.16 17.32
CA THR A 93 19.99 22.57 18.13
C THR A 93 18.66 23.23 17.80
N VAL A 94 17.62 22.41 17.70
CA VAL A 94 16.23 22.81 17.50
C VAL A 94 15.44 22.32 18.70
N VAL A 95 14.60 23.18 19.27
CA VAL A 95 13.72 22.85 20.42
C VAL A 95 12.28 22.90 19.95
N THR A 96 11.49 21.88 20.26
CA THR A 96 10.06 21.79 19.95
C THR A 96 9.22 22.04 21.19
N HIS A 97 8.04 22.62 20.99
CA HIS A 97 7.07 22.88 22.05
C HIS A 97 5.78 22.12 21.73
N ASP A 98 4.87 22.72 20.94
CA ASP A 98 3.62 22.10 20.48
C ASP A 98 3.76 21.33 19.15
N VAL A 99 2.76 20.49 18.83
CA VAL A 99 2.66 19.76 17.56
C VAL A 99 2.33 20.69 16.39
N GLY A 100 2.93 20.41 15.23
CA GLY A 100 2.75 21.22 14.03
C GLY A 100 3.82 21.03 12.97
N GLN A 101 3.67 21.78 11.87
CA GLN A 101 4.53 21.73 10.68
C GLN A 101 5.13 23.11 10.44
N VAL A 102 6.46 23.20 10.27
CA VAL A 102 7.16 24.47 9.99
C VAL A 102 8.15 24.26 8.84
N THR A 103 8.15 25.13 7.83
CA THR A 103 9.17 25.14 6.77
C THR A 103 10.08 26.34 6.93
N ALA A 104 11.39 26.11 7.05
CA ALA A 104 12.41 27.14 6.97
C ALA A 104 13.24 26.99 5.69
N HIS A 105 13.43 28.08 4.97
CA HIS A 105 14.37 28.17 3.85
C HIS A 105 15.73 28.68 4.34
N LEU A 106 16.80 28.06 3.85
CA LEU A 106 18.18 28.39 4.22
C LEU A 106 18.70 29.48 3.29
N PHE A 107 19.00 30.66 3.83
CA PHE A 107 19.56 31.78 3.09
C PHE A 107 21.02 32.01 3.49
N SER A 108 21.92 32.05 2.50
CA SER A 108 23.34 32.34 2.68
C SER A 108 23.63 33.81 2.41
N ASN A 109 24.48 34.44 3.22
CA ASN A 109 25.02 35.78 2.92
C ASN A 109 26.24 35.73 1.96
N ASN A 110 26.67 34.54 1.54
CA ASN A 110 27.80 34.32 0.64
C ASN A 110 27.30 33.97 -0.77
N THR A 111 27.61 34.82 -1.75
CA THR A 111 27.19 34.71 -3.16
C THR A 111 27.88 33.59 -3.95
N HIS A 112 28.93 32.97 -3.42
CA HIS A 112 29.53 31.76 -3.99
C HIS A 112 28.86 30.46 -3.49
N LEU A 113 27.90 30.59 -2.56
CA LEU A 113 27.13 29.47 -2.02
C LEU A 113 25.73 29.48 -2.64
N ASP A 114 25.51 28.65 -3.67
CA ASP A 114 24.19 28.53 -4.31
C ASP A 114 23.20 27.87 -3.32
N SER A 115 22.40 28.68 -2.65
CA SER A 115 21.34 28.25 -1.74
C SER A 115 20.07 27.84 -2.52
N LEU A 116 20.25 27.05 -3.58
CA LEU A 116 19.24 26.76 -4.60
C LEU A 116 18.12 25.84 -4.06
N SER A 117 17.15 26.47 -3.40
CA SER A 117 15.94 25.87 -2.82
C SER A 117 16.16 24.90 -1.63
N SER A 118 17.27 25.03 -0.91
CA SER A 118 17.56 24.25 0.30
C SER A 118 16.59 24.63 1.44
N ARG A 119 15.49 23.88 1.60
CA ARG A 119 14.48 24.06 2.64
C ARG A 119 14.42 22.87 3.61
N ILE A 120 14.28 23.14 4.90
CA ILE A 120 14.05 22.13 5.93
C ILE A 120 12.59 22.21 6.38
N ARG A 121 11.91 21.06 6.41
CA ARG A 121 10.56 20.92 7.00
C ARG A 121 10.66 20.25 8.36
N PHE A 122 10.31 20.96 9.41
CA PHE A 122 10.18 20.42 10.75
C PHE A 122 8.78 19.86 10.96
N ILE A 123 8.72 18.59 11.30
CA ILE A 123 7.49 17.81 11.52
C ILE A 123 7.46 17.48 13.02
N VAL A 124 6.75 18.28 13.82
CA VAL A 124 6.63 18.04 15.26
C VAL A 124 5.45 17.12 15.53
N ILE A 125 5.68 16.05 16.30
CA ILE A 125 4.71 14.95 16.50
C ILE A 125 4.42 14.69 17.98
N HIS A 126 3.23 14.17 18.31
CA HIS A 126 2.88 13.87 19.71
C HIS A 126 3.77 12.80 20.33
N SER A 127 4.08 11.72 19.59
CA SER A 127 5.06 10.73 20.03
C SER A 127 5.70 9.90 18.90
N SER A 128 7.00 9.65 19.03
CA SER A 128 7.75 8.66 18.26
C SER A 128 7.17 7.24 18.42
N VAL A 129 6.65 6.88 19.59
CA VAL A 129 6.03 5.57 19.85
C VAL A 129 4.79 5.38 18.97
N LEU A 130 3.95 6.41 18.83
CA LEU A 130 2.78 6.37 17.94
C LEU A 130 3.18 6.25 16.46
N SER A 131 4.31 6.83 16.06
CA SER A 131 4.87 6.65 14.72
C SER A 131 5.28 5.20 14.45
N VAL A 132 5.98 4.57 15.40
CA VAL A 132 6.34 3.14 15.32
C VAL A 132 5.10 2.23 15.31
N VAL A 133 4.11 2.51 16.18
CA VAL A 133 2.84 1.75 16.22
C VAL A 133 2.09 1.86 14.88
N ALA A 134 2.01 3.06 14.29
CA ALA A 134 1.41 3.26 12.97
C ALA A 134 2.18 2.48 11.87
N GLN A 135 3.51 2.45 11.92
CA GLN A 135 4.32 1.69 10.97
C GLN A 135 4.09 0.17 11.11
N VAL A 136 4.05 -0.35 12.34
CA VAL A 136 3.76 -1.77 12.62
C VAL A 136 2.36 -2.14 12.12
N ILE A 137 1.34 -1.33 12.42
CA ILE A 137 -0.04 -1.52 11.93
C ILE A 137 -0.09 -1.49 10.39
N GLY A 138 0.67 -0.59 9.76
CA GLY A 138 0.83 -0.52 8.30
C GLY A 138 1.36 -1.82 7.69
N TRP A 139 2.33 -2.46 8.34
CA TRP A 139 2.85 -3.76 7.90
C TRP A 139 1.90 -4.92 8.23
N ILE A 140 1.16 -4.87 9.34
CA ILE A 140 0.13 -5.88 9.68
C ILE A 140 -0.96 -5.91 8.62
N TYR A 141 -1.50 -4.75 8.21
CA TYR A 141 -2.52 -4.72 7.15
C TYR A 141 -1.94 -5.23 5.83
N PHE A 142 -0.70 -4.83 5.48
CA PHE A 142 -0.02 -5.29 4.27
C PHE A 142 0.08 -6.82 4.23
N VAL A 143 0.44 -7.46 5.35
CA VAL A 143 0.49 -8.93 5.46
C VAL A 143 -0.91 -9.53 5.33
N ALA A 144 -1.92 -9.01 6.04
CA ALA A 144 -3.28 -9.53 6.00
C ALA A 144 -3.86 -9.55 4.57
N TRP A 145 -3.79 -8.42 3.86
CA TRP A 145 -4.23 -8.36 2.46
C TRP A 145 -3.35 -9.19 1.53
N SER A 146 -2.02 -9.20 1.70
CA SER A 146 -1.12 -9.94 0.80
C SER A 146 -1.31 -11.46 0.89
N VAL A 147 -1.51 -12.01 2.10
CA VAL A 147 -1.75 -13.45 2.30
C VAL A 147 -3.01 -13.92 1.55
N SER A 148 -4.03 -13.07 1.38
CA SER A 148 -5.28 -13.42 0.68
C SER A 148 -5.10 -13.84 -0.79
N PHE A 149 -4.01 -13.43 -1.45
CA PHE A 149 -3.73 -13.80 -2.85
C PHE A 149 -3.11 -15.20 -3.02
N TYR A 150 -2.41 -15.70 -2.00
CA TYR A 150 -1.65 -16.96 -2.11
C TYR A 150 -2.53 -18.20 -2.36
N PRO A 151 -3.70 -18.40 -1.69
CA PRO A 151 -4.54 -19.56 -1.92
C PRO A 151 -4.97 -19.75 -3.38
N GLN A 152 -5.39 -18.68 -4.06
CA GLN A 152 -5.84 -18.75 -5.46
C GLN A 152 -4.68 -19.04 -6.41
N ALA A 153 -3.52 -18.41 -6.21
CA ALA A 153 -2.33 -18.65 -7.05
C ALA A 153 -1.84 -20.09 -6.92
N TRP A 154 -1.82 -20.61 -5.69
CA TRP A 154 -1.47 -21.99 -5.38
C TRP A 154 -2.48 -23.00 -5.96
N GLU A 155 -3.78 -22.75 -5.80
CA GLU A 155 -4.85 -23.59 -6.35
C GLU A 155 -4.75 -23.69 -7.88
N ASN A 156 -4.63 -22.56 -8.58
CA ASN A 156 -4.46 -22.53 -10.04
C ASN A 156 -3.22 -23.34 -10.46
N TRP A 157 -2.09 -23.16 -9.76
CA TRP A 157 -0.85 -23.89 -10.02
C TRP A 157 -0.96 -25.39 -9.72
N ARG A 158 -1.67 -25.79 -8.66
CA ARG A 158 -1.89 -27.19 -8.27
C ARG A 158 -2.83 -27.91 -9.23
N ARG A 159 -3.92 -27.25 -9.65
CA ARG A 159 -4.93 -27.81 -10.56
C ARG A 159 -4.51 -27.78 -12.03
N LYS A 160 -3.52 -26.96 -12.41
CA LYS A 160 -3.15 -26.63 -13.81
C LYS A 160 -4.35 -26.18 -14.66
N SER A 161 -5.33 -25.57 -13.99
CA SER A 161 -6.60 -25.10 -14.54
C SER A 161 -7.03 -23.87 -13.74
N VAL A 162 -7.53 -22.85 -14.43
CA VAL A 162 -8.14 -21.65 -13.86
C VAL A 162 -9.68 -21.71 -13.94
N VAL A 163 -10.26 -22.84 -14.35
CA VAL A 163 -11.72 -23.01 -14.46
C VAL A 163 -12.40 -22.69 -13.13
N GLY A 164 -13.21 -21.63 -13.14
CA GLY A 164 -13.86 -21.05 -11.96
C GLY A 164 -13.37 -19.64 -11.60
N LEU A 165 -12.14 -19.27 -11.99
CA LEU A 165 -11.63 -17.91 -11.81
C LEU A 165 -12.42 -16.92 -12.68
N ASN A 166 -12.97 -15.86 -12.09
CA ASN A 166 -13.71 -14.86 -12.85
C ASN A 166 -12.76 -13.94 -13.64
N PHE A 167 -12.82 -14.01 -14.97
CA PHE A 167 -11.96 -13.22 -15.86
C PHE A 167 -12.25 -11.71 -15.83
N ASP A 168 -13.49 -11.31 -15.51
CA ASP A 168 -13.84 -9.89 -15.31
C ASP A 168 -13.16 -9.35 -14.06
N PHE A 169 -13.26 -10.10 -12.95
CA PHE A 169 -12.60 -9.78 -11.69
C PHE A 169 -11.08 -9.69 -11.87
N LEU A 170 -10.48 -10.60 -12.65
CA LEU A 170 -9.06 -10.56 -12.98
C LEU A 170 -8.67 -9.30 -13.77
N ALA A 171 -9.37 -9.00 -14.87
CA ALA A 171 -9.04 -7.86 -15.74
C ALA A 171 -9.27 -6.49 -15.05
N LEU A 172 -10.33 -6.40 -14.23
CA LEU A 172 -10.61 -5.24 -13.39
C LEU A 172 -9.56 -5.06 -12.30
N ASN A 173 -9.22 -6.11 -11.53
CA ASN A 173 -8.19 -6.00 -10.48
C ASN A 173 -6.81 -5.68 -11.06
N LEU A 174 -6.42 -6.25 -12.20
CA LEU A 174 -5.16 -5.88 -12.88
C LEU A 174 -5.12 -4.38 -13.16
N THR A 175 -6.16 -3.82 -13.78
CA THR A 175 -6.25 -2.38 -14.08
C THR A 175 -6.24 -1.53 -12.80
N GLY A 176 -6.99 -1.95 -11.78
CA GLY A 176 -7.01 -1.27 -10.49
C GLY A 176 -5.65 -1.26 -9.80
N PHE A 177 -4.93 -2.39 -9.74
CA PHE A 177 -3.63 -2.46 -9.08
C PHE A 177 -2.49 -1.85 -9.92
N ILE A 178 -2.61 -1.77 -11.25
CA ILE A 178 -1.78 -0.86 -12.05
C ILE A 178 -2.01 0.59 -11.61
N ALA A 179 -3.27 1.04 -11.57
CA ALA A 179 -3.62 2.40 -11.20
C ALA A 179 -3.13 2.77 -9.78
N TYR A 180 -3.36 1.90 -8.79
CA TYR A 180 -2.90 2.14 -7.42
C TYR A 180 -1.37 2.13 -7.31
N SER A 181 -0.69 1.23 -8.03
CA SER A 181 0.78 1.24 -8.09
C SER A 181 1.30 2.54 -8.70
N VAL A 182 0.70 3.05 -9.77
CA VAL A 182 1.09 4.31 -10.41
C VAL A 182 0.93 5.49 -9.45
N PHE A 183 -0.21 5.59 -8.75
CA PHE A 183 -0.44 6.62 -7.72
C PHE A 183 0.59 6.53 -6.58
N ASN A 184 0.76 5.34 -5.99
CA ASN A 184 1.67 5.15 -4.85
C ASN A 184 3.15 5.36 -5.23
N ILE A 185 3.60 4.85 -6.37
CA ILE A 185 4.96 5.08 -6.89
C ILE A 185 5.20 6.56 -7.14
N GLY A 186 4.25 7.24 -7.77
CA GLY A 186 4.34 8.67 -8.10
C GLY A 186 4.50 9.52 -6.84
N LEU A 187 3.56 9.40 -5.91
CA LEU A 187 3.53 10.23 -4.70
C LEU A 187 4.59 9.82 -3.66
N PHE A 188 5.02 8.55 -3.60
CA PHE A 188 6.07 8.10 -2.66
C PHE A 188 7.51 8.29 -3.15
N TRP A 189 7.78 8.22 -4.46
CA TRP A 189 9.16 8.26 -4.97
C TRP A 189 9.53 9.44 -5.86
N ILE A 190 8.58 10.16 -6.50
CA ILE A 190 8.94 11.27 -7.40
C ILE A 190 8.96 12.60 -6.59
N PRO A 191 10.12 13.28 -6.44
CA PRO A 191 10.20 14.48 -5.60
C PRO A 191 9.30 15.63 -6.10
N TYR A 192 9.23 15.81 -7.42
CA TYR A 192 8.35 16.80 -8.05
C TYR A 192 6.86 16.64 -7.66
N ILE A 193 6.36 15.40 -7.63
CA ILE A 193 4.97 15.10 -7.23
C ILE A 193 4.75 15.38 -5.75
N LYS A 194 5.74 15.10 -4.90
CA LYS A 194 5.68 15.47 -3.47
C LYS A 194 5.61 16.98 -3.32
N GLU A 195 6.36 17.73 -4.11
CA GLU A 195 6.36 19.19 -4.06
C GLU A 195 5.01 19.77 -4.54
N GLU A 196 4.44 19.27 -5.64
CA GLU A 196 3.05 19.61 -6.04
C GLU A 196 2.04 19.29 -4.90
N PHE A 197 2.19 18.16 -4.21
CA PHE A 197 1.32 17.79 -3.09
C PHE A 197 1.47 18.73 -1.89
N LEU A 198 2.71 19.11 -1.55
CA LEU A 198 3.04 20.00 -0.42
C LEU A 198 2.62 21.46 -0.70
N GLN A 199 2.72 21.92 -1.94
CA GLN A 199 2.19 23.23 -2.35
C GLN A 199 0.66 23.28 -2.23
N LYS A 200 -0.03 22.18 -2.57
CA LYS A 200 -1.50 22.06 -2.44
C LYS A 200 -1.95 21.78 -1.01
N ASN A 201 -1.10 21.20 -0.18
CA ASN A 201 -1.36 20.88 1.23
C ASN A 201 -0.14 21.30 2.09
N PRO A 202 -0.02 22.57 2.51
CA PRO A 202 1.15 23.04 3.27
C PRO A 202 1.34 22.38 4.65
N ASN A 203 0.25 22.09 5.36
CA ASN A 203 0.23 21.22 6.55
C ASN A 203 0.49 19.73 6.23
N GLY A 204 0.44 19.36 4.96
CA GLY A 204 0.28 17.98 4.52
C GLY A 204 1.57 17.16 4.65
N ILE A 205 1.52 16.12 5.47
CA ILE A 205 2.51 15.04 5.39
C ILE A 205 2.16 14.14 4.20
N ASN A 206 3.16 13.47 3.61
CA ASN A 206 2.90 12.54 2.52
C ASN A 206 1.99 11.38 3.03
N PRO A 207 0.79 11.19 2.47
CA PRO A 207 -0.17 10.20 2.96
C PRO A 207 0.19 8.76 2.57
N VAL A 208 1.06 8.59 1.56
CA VAL A 208 1.52 7.29 1.08
C VAL A 208 2.78 6.88 1.84
N ASN A 209 2.75 5.68 2.42
CA ASN A 209 3.82 5.07 3.18
C ASN A 209 4.45 3.92 2.38
N ALA A 210 5.63 3.45 2.79
CA ALA A 210 6.32 2.34 2.11
C ALA A 210 5.43 1.09 1.99
N ASN A 211 4.70 0.72 3.05
CA ASN A 211 3.79 -0.42 3.06
C ASN A 211 2.60 -0.27 2.08
N ASP A 212 2.16 0.95 1.79
CA ASP A 212 1.14 1.24 0.77
C ASP A 212 1.67 0.94 -0.64
N VAL A 213 2.90 1.36 -0.92
CA VAL A 213 3.61 1.06 -2.18
C VAL A 213 3.83 -0.45 -2.33
N PHE A 214 4.39 -1.11 -1.31
CA PHE A 214 4.63 -2.56 -1.32
C PHE A 214 3.33 -3.35 -1.49
N PHE A 215 2.23 -2.97 -0.84
CA PHE A 215 0.92 -3.60 -1.06
C PHE A 215 0.46 -3.51 -2.51
N SER A 216 0.47 -2.29 -3.08
CA SER A 216 -0.01 -2.05 -4.45
C SER A 216 0.79 -2.85 -5.49
N LEU A 217 2.13 -2.90 -5.34
CA LEU A 217 3.03 -3.66 -6.19
C LEU A 217 2.90 -5.18 -6.02
N HIS A 218 2.73 -5.67 -4.78
CA HIS A 218 2.58 -7.09 -4.50
C HIS A 218 1.27 -7.64 -5.08
N ALA A 219 0.16 -6.91 -4.89
CA ALA A 219 -1.12 -7.24 -5.49
C ALA A 219 -1.10 -7.16 -7.04
N LEU A 220 -0.36 -6.21 -7.62
CA LEU A 220 -0.11 -6.15 -9.06
C LEU A 220 0.67 -7.37 -9.56
N LEU A 221 1.72 -7.79 -8.86
CA LEU A 221 2.48 -9.01 -9.18
C LEU A 221 1.56 -10.25 -9.17
N PHE A 222 0.70 -10.39 -8.17
CA PHE A 222 -0.28 -11.49 -8.14
C PHE A 222 -1.30 -11.41 -9.27
N CYS A 223 -1.75 -10.22 -9.68
CA CYS A 223 -2.60 -10.06 -10.86
C CYS A 223 -1.88 -10.48 -12.15
N VAL A 224 -0.58 -10.18 -12.30
CA VAL A 224 0.23 -10.67 -13.43
C VAL A 224 0.38 -12.20 -13.39
N ILE A 225 0.64 -12.80 -12.21
CA ILE A 225 0.69 -14.26 -12.03
C ILE A 225 -0.64 -14.90 -12.46
N TYR A 226 -1.78 -14.36 -12.03
CA TYR A 226 -3.10 -14.86 -12.45
C TYR A 226 -3.33 -14.75 -13.96
N VAL A 227 -2.89 -13.67 -14.61
CA VAL A 227 -2.97 -13.52 -16.08
C VAL A 227 -2.07 -14.55 -16.77
N SER A 228 -0.85 -14.77 -16.29
CA SER A 228 0.03 -15.82 -16.82
C SER A 228 -0.58 -17.21 -16.65
N GLN A 229 -1.18 -17.51 -15.50
CA GLN A 229 -1.92 -18.76 -15.28
C GLN A 229 -3.11 -18.88 -16.23
N ALA A 230 -3.91 -17.83 -16.43
CA ALA A 230 -5.06 -17.82 -17.35
C ALA A 230 -4.69 -17.83 -18.85
N ALA A 231 -3.41 -17.62 -19.18
CA ALA A 231 -2.85 -17.78 -20.52
C ALA A 231 -2.23 -19.18 -20.75
N LEU A 232 -1.69 -19.82 -19.71
CA LEU A 232 -0.94 -21.08 -19.79
C LEU A 232 -1.74 -22.33 -19.39
N TYR A 233 -2.78 -22.18 -18.57
CA TYR A 233 -3.56 -23.28 -18.01
C TYR A 233 -4.94 -23.41 -18.65
N GLU A 234 -5.61 -24.54 -18.40
CA GLU A 234 -6.97 -24.75 -18.87
C GLU A 234 -7.92 -23.68 -18.32
N ARG A 235 -8.70 -23.05 -19.20
CA ARG A 235 -9.68 -21.99 -18.87
C ARG A 235 -11.10 -22.28 -19.35
N GLY A 236 -11.32 -23.47 -19.93
CA GLY A 236 -12.57 -23.81 -20.62
C GLY A 236 -13.04 -22.70 -21.58
N GLY A 237 -14.33 -22.37 -21.51
CA GLY A 237 -14.95 -21.29 -22.29
C GLY A 237 -14.86 -19.89 -21.68
N GLN A 238 -14.13 -19.68 -20.58
CA GLN A 238 -14.14 -18.41 -19.85
C GLN A 238 -13.51 -17.25 -20.65
N ARG A 239 -14.17 -16.08 -20.62
CA ARG A 239 -13.80 -14.87 -21.36
C ARG A 239 -14.21 -13.64 -20.55
N VAL A 240 -13.47 -12.53 -20.69
CA VAL A 240 -13.90 -11.22 -20.16
C VAL A 240 -15.18 -10.78 -20.87
N SER A 241 -16.21 -10.38 -20.12
CA SER A 241 -17.53 -9.96 -20.61
C SER A 241 -17.47 -8.62 -21.36
N TRP A 242 -18.53 -8.31 -22.10
CA TRP A 242 -18.66 -7.00 -22.74
C TRP A 242 -18.77 -5.86 -21.72
N THR A 243 -19.46 -6.06 -20.60
CA THR A 243 -19.59 -5.05 -19.54
C THR A 243 -18.22 -4.70 -18.94
N ALA A 244 -17.41 -5.70 -18.60
CA ALA A 244 -16.06 -5.46 -18.09
C ALA A 244 -15.16 -4.80 -19.15
N ARG A 245 -15.23 -5.21 -20.42
CA ARG A 245 -14.49 -4.55 -21.52
C ARG A 245 -14.87 -3.08 -21.69
N ILE A 246 -16.15 -2.73 -21.60
CA ILE A 246 -16.63 -1.35 -21.75
C ILE A 246 -16.15 -0.50 -20.57
N LEU A 247 -16.26 -0.99 -19.33
CA LEU A 247 -15.75 -0.31 -18.14
C LEU A 247 -14.23 -0.09 -18.19
N LEU A 248 -13.48 -1.09 -18.64
CA LEU A 248 -12.04 -0.99 -18.86
C LEU A 248 -11.70 0.01 -19.98
N LEU A 249 -12.43 -0.02 -21.10
CA LEU A 249 -12.24 0.92 -22.20
C LEU A 249 -12.48 2.37 -21.73
N ILE A 250 -13.53 2.62 -20.97
CA ILE A 250 -13.83 3.95 -20.40
C ILE A 250 -12.69 4.39 -19.47
N GLY A 251 -12.27 3.55 -18.52
CA GLY A 251 -11.20 3.89 -17.57
C GLY A 251 -9.85 4.16 -18.24
N TRP A 252 -9.45 3.32 -19.19
CA TRP A 252 -8.19 3.51 -19.94
C TRP A 252 -8.26 4.68 -20.93
N THR A 253 -9.43 4.97 -21.52
CA THR A 253 -9.61 6.15 -22.39
C THR A 253 -9.56 7.44 -21.57
N PHE A 254 -10.19 7.47 -20.39
CA PHE A 254 -10.10 8.60 -19.46
C PHE A 254 -8.66 8.84 -18.98
N ALA A 255 -7.91 7.79 -18.63
CA ALA A 255 -6.49 7.88 -18.30
C ALA A 255 -5.64 8.40 -19.48
N LEU A 256 -5.93 7.97 -20.71
CA LEU A 256 -5.22 8.44 -21.91
C LEU A 256 -5.54 9.92 -22.22
N ILE A 257 -6.80 10.33 -22.14
CA ILE A 257 -7.20 11.74 -22.38
C ILE A 257 -6.57 12.65 -21.31
N SER A 258 -6.66 12.28 -20.03
CA SER A 258 -6.09 13.08 -18.95
C SER A 258 -4.57 13.16 -18.98
N LEU A 259 -3.87 12.14 -19.51
CA LEU A 259 -2.43 12.24 -19.80
C LEU A 259 -2.11 13.38 -20.79
N PHE A 260 -2.87 13.51 -21.88
CA PHE A 260 -2.68 14.62 -22.83
C PHE A 260 -3.02 15.98 -22.21
N VAL A 261 -4.00 16.05 -21.31
CA VAL A 261 -4.35 17.28 -20.56
C VAL A 261 -3.24 17.67 -19.57
N ALA A 262 -2.58 16.70 -18.92
CA ALA A 262 -1.42 16.92 -18.05
C ALA A 262 -0.19 17.38 -18.86
N VAL A 263 0.11 16.72 -19.98
CA VAL A 263 1.20 17.11 -20.90
C VAL A 263 0.96 18.48 -21.54
N ALA A 264 -0.30 18.90 -21.72
CA ALA A 264 -0.67 20.26 -22.14
C ALA A 264 -0.64 21.30 -21.00
N HIS A 265 -0.14 20.93 -19.81
CA HIS A 265 -0.08 21.75 -18.59
C HIS A 265 -1.44 22.36 -18.21
N LYS A 266 -2.54 21.60 -18.37
CA LYS A 266 -3.90 22.01 -17.97
C LYS A 266 -4.39 21.34 -16.68
N ILE A 267 -3.69 20.31 -16.21
CA ILE A 267 -3.78 19.76 -14.85
C ILE A 267 -2.36 19.48 -14.35
N THR A 268 -2.16 19.43 -13.03
CA THR A 268 -0.90 19.00 -12.41
C THR A 268 -0.64 17.50 -12.62
N TRP A 269 0.61 17.06 -12.48
CA TRP A 269 0.91 15.63 -12.52
C TRP A 269 0.33 14.91 -11.30
N LEU A 270 0.28 15.57 -10.15
CA LEU A 270 -0.44 15.15 -8.95
C LEU A 270 -1.93 14.87 -9.21
N GLU A 271 -2.64 15.76 -9.91
CA GLU A 271 -4.06 15.57 -10.24
C GLU A 271 -4.27 14.38 -11.20
N TYR A 272 -3.37 14.20 -12.16
CA TYR A 272 -3.36 13.02 -13.02
C TYR A 272 -3.11 11.71 -12.24
N LEU A 273 -2.28 11.74 -11.18
CA LEU A 273 -2.12 10.61 -10.28
C LEU A 273 -3.35 10.37 -9.40
N TYR A 274 -4.01 11.42 -8.90
CA TYR A 274 -5.28 11.28 -8.19
C TYR A 274 -6.38 10.67 -9.09
N TYR A 275 -6.37 10.90 -10.40
CA TYR A 275 -7.28 10.20 -11.31
C TYR A 275 -7.05 8.68 -11.34
N PHE A 276 -5.80 8.20 -11.25
CA PHE A 276 -5.54 6.77 -11.06
C PHE A 276 -6.04 6.25 -9.69
N SER A 277 -5.91 7.06 -8.63
CA SER A 277 -6.50 6.78 -7.32
C SER A 277 -8.02 6.54 -7.45
N TYR A 278 -8.74 7.46 -8.09
CA TYR A 278 -10.18 7.31 -8.33
C TYR A 278 -10.54 6.13 -9.24
N ILE A 279 -9.71 5.78 -10.23
CA ILE A 279 -9.90 4.56 -11.05
C ILE A 279 -9.81 3.29 -10.18
N LYS A 280 -8.86 3.20 -9.23
CA LYS A 280 -8.79 2.06 -8.30
C LYS A 280 -10.04 1.96 -7.42
N LEU A 281 -10.54 3.09 -6.90
CA LEU A 281 -11.77 3.12 -6.10
C LEU A 281 -13.01 2.69 -6.90
N ALA A 282 -13.18 3.20 -8.13
CA ALA A 282 -14.28 2.80 -9.00
C ALA A 282 -14.26 1.30 -9.30
N VAL A 283 -13.09 0.75 -9.68
CA VAL A 283 -12.87 -0.70 -9.83
C VAL A 283 -13.24 -1.48 -8.56
N THR A 284 -12.93 -0.92 -7.39
CA THR A 284 -13.18 -1.55 -6.09
C THR A 284 -14.67 -1.63 -5.76
N LEU A 285 -15.44 -0.56 -6.00
CA LEU A 285 -16.90 -0.58 -5.85
C LEU A 285 -17.56 -1.56 -6.84
N ILE A 286 -17.09 -1.56 -8.10
CA ILE A 286 -17.60 -2.42 -9.17
C ILE A 286 -17.40 -3.92 -8.87
N LYS A 287 -16.36 -4.33 -8.11
CA LYS A 287 -16.20 -5.75 -7.72
C LYS A 287 -17.14 -6.19 -6.59
N TYR A 288 -17.39 -5.35 -5.58
CA TYR A 288 -18.10 -5.77 -4.36
C TYR A 288 -19.63 -5.78 -4.52
N VAL A 289 -20.21 -4.75 -5.15
CA VAL A 289 -21.68 -4.62 -5.29
C VAL A 289 -22.32 -5.85 -5.98
N PRO A 290 -21.79 -6.36 -7.11
CA PRO A 290 -22.37 -7.54 -7.75
C PRO A 290 -22.27 -8.81 -6.88
N GLN A 291 -21.19 -8.97 -6.11
CA GLN A 291 -21.02 -10.13 -5.24
C GLN A 291 -22.05 -10.13 -4.10
N ALA A 292 -22.24 -8.98 -3.44
CA ALA A 292 -23.23 -8.84 -2.37
C ALA A 292 -24.67 -9.12 -2.87
N TYR A 293 -24.99 -8.64 -4.08
CA TYR A 293 -26.26 -8.92 -4.75
C TYR A 293 -26.38 -10.39 -5.20
N MET A 294 -25.31 -11.02 -5.68
CA MET A 294 -25.32 -12.43 -6.08
C MET A 294 -25.52 -13.37 -4.89
N ASN A 295 -24.84 -13.11 -3.76
CA ASN A 295 -25.07 -13.84 -2.51
C ASN A 295 -26.54 -13.70 -2.07
N TYR A 296 -27.07 -12.48 -2.06
CA TYR A 296 -28.48 -12.21 -1.73
C TYR A 296 -29.46 -12.94 -2.67
N ARG A 297 -29.25 -12.87 -3.99
CA ARG A 297 -30.12 -13.52 -4.97
C ARG A 297 -30.06 -15.05 -4.92
N ARG A 298 -28.93 -15.62 -4.49
CA ARG A 298 -28.75 -17.08 -4.33
C ARG A 298 -29.21 -17.60 -2.96
N GLN A 299 -29.30 -16.73 -1.94
CA GLN A 299 -29.49 -17.12 -0.54
C GLN A 299 -28.44 -18.17 -0.08
N SER A 300 -27.24 -18.10 -0.64
CA SER A 300 -26.10 -18.97 -0.35
C SER A 300 -24.79 -18.19 -0.49
N THR A 301 -23.77 -18.63 0.25
CA THR A 301 -22.38 -18.13 0.19
C THR A 301 -21.40 -19.22 -0.20
N GLU A 302 -21.84 -20.29 -0.86
CA GLU A 302 -20.97 -21.34 -1.39
C GLU A 302 -20.12 -20.84 -2.57
N GLY A 303 -18.93 -21.45 -2.75
CA GLY A 303 -18.02 -21.14 -3.87
C GLY A 303 -17.05 -19.98 -3.61
N TRP A 304 -16.85 -19.54 -2.36
CA TRP A 304 -15.80 -18.60 -1.99
C TRP A 304 -15.22 -18.87 -0.59
N SER A 305 -14.01 -18.34 -0.32
CA SER A 305 -13.32 -18.51 0.98
C SER A 305 -13.72 -17.40 1.96
N ILE A 306 -14.46 -17.74 3.01
CA ILE A 306 -14.73 -16.82 4.14
C ILE A 306 -13.43 -16.35 4.83
N GLY A 307 -12.37 -17.16 4.79
CA GLY A 307 -11.05 -16.78 5.30
C GLY A 307 -10.44 -15.58 4.56
N ASN A 308 -10.73 -15.43 3.26
CA ASN A 308 -10.28 -14.27 2.50
C ASN A 308 -11.03 -12.99 2.91
N VAL A 309 -12.30 -13.11 3.31
CA VAL A 309 -13.15 -12.00 3.81
C VAL A 309 -12.65 -11.49 5.15
N LEU A 310 -12.28 -12.42 6.05
CA LEU A 310 -11.70 -12.08 7.36
C LEU A 310 -10.33 -11.39 7.22
N LEU A 311 -9.54 -11.78 6.22
CA LEU A 311 -8.28 -11.12 5.86
C LEU A 311 -8.50 -9.76 5.18
N ASP A 312 -9.50 -9.61 4.30
CA ASP A 312 -9.86 -8.33 3.66
C ASP A 312 -10.30 -7.33 4.75
N PHE A 313 -11.26 -7.72 5.59
CA PHE A 313 -11.73 -6.94 6.75
C PHE A 313 -10.60 -6.53 7.69
N THR A 314 -9.72 -7.46 8.04
CA THR A 314 -8.57 -7.21 8.93
C THR A 314 -7.61 -6.21 8.30
N GLY A 315 -7.35 -6.33 6.99
CA GLY A 315 -6.58 -5.34 6.23
C GLY A 315 -7.26 -3.97 6.23
N GLY A 316 -8.57 -3.89 5.97
CA GLY A 316 -9.30 -2.62 5.93
C GLY A 316 -9.39 -1.91 7.28
N VAL A 317 -9.58 -2.65 8.39
CA VAL A 317 -9.54 -2.09 9.74
C VAL A 317 -8.16 -1.52 10.06
N PHE A 318 -7.09 -2.29 9.84
CA PHE A 318 -5.74 -1.83 10.15
C PHE A 318 -5.25 -0.73 9.19
N SER A 319 -5.67 -0.69 7.92
CA SER A 319 -5.33 0.39 6.99
C SER A 319 -5.95 1.73 7.40
N ILE A 320 -7.22 1.72 7.84
CA ILE A 320 -7.88 2.90 8.44
C ILE A 320 -7.20 3.29 9.75
N LEU A 321 -6.92 2.32 10.63
CA LEU A 321 -6.30 2.59 11.93
C LEU A 321 -4.91 3.24 11.80
N GLN A 322 -4.10 2.83 10.81
CA GLN A 322 -2.85 3.53 10.51
C GLN A 322 -3.12 5.02 10.20
N MET A 323 -4.07 5.33 9.33
CA MET A 323 -4.35 6.73 8.91
C MET A 323 -4.90 7.59 10.06
N ILE A 324 -5.71 7.00 10.95
CA ILE A 324 -6.21 7.69 12.16
C ILE A 324 -5.05 8.00 13.12
N ILE A 325 -4.18 7.03 13.42
CA ILE A 325 -3.01 7.25 14.29
C ILE A 325 -2.05 8.25 13.66
N GLN A 326 -1.82 8.20 12.35
CA GLN A 326 -0.98 9.17 11.64
C GLN A 326 -1.56 10.58 11.65
N SER A 327 -2.88 10.73 11.48
CA SER A 327 -3.52 12.05 11.57
C SER A 327 -3.46 12.63 12.98
N TYR A 328 -3.80 11.82 13.98
CA TYR A 328 -3.71 12.21 15.39
C TYR A 328 -2.28 12.61 15.78
N ASN A 329 -1.28 11.79 15.45
CA ASN A 329 0.11 12.04 15.88
C ASN A 329 0.75 13.31 15.27
N ASN A 330 0.08 13.99 14.33
CA ASN A 330 0.57 15.20 13.65
C ASN A 330 -0.48 16.34 13.64
N ASP A 331 -1.59 16.19 14.37
CA ASP A 331 -2.76 17.08 14.41
C ASP A 331 -3.39 17.50 13.06
N GLU A 332 -3.10 16.79 11.96
CA GLU A 332 -3.68 17.07 10.64
C GLU A 332 -4.67 15.98 10.21
N TRP A 333 -5.93 16.17 10.61
CA TRP A 333 -7.05 15.27 10.31
C TRP A 333 -7.41 15.15 8.82
N LYS A 334 -6.97 16.08 7.96
CA LYS A 334 -7.11 15.93 6.50
C LYS A 334 -6.22 14.83 5.93
N LEU A 335 -5.17 14.41 6.66
CA LEU A 335 -4.28 13.32 6.23
C LEU A 335 -5.03 11.99 6.05
N VAL A 336 -6.13 11.75 6.79
CA VAL A 336 -7.07 10.63 6.57
C VAL A 336 -7.59 10.57 5.12
N PHE A 337 -7.72 11.72 4.45
CA PHE A 337 -8.22 11.82 3.08
C PHE A 337 -7.12 12.10 2.04
N GLY A 338 -5.86 12.22 2.47
CA GLY A 338 -4.72 12.51 1.58
C GLY A 338 -4.44 11.40 0.57
N ASP A 339 -4.68 10.14 0.96
CA ASP A 339 -4.82 8.99 0.06
C ASP A 339 -6.29 8.51 0.05
N PRO A 340 -7.11 9.01 -0.90
CA PRO A 340 -8.48 8.55 -1.08
C PRO A 340 -8.58 7.04 -1.36
N THR A 341 -7.58 6.44 -2.02
CA THR A 341 -7.59 5.02 -2.33
C THR A 341 -7.41 4.17 -1.09
N LYS A 342 -6.43 4.47 -0.22
CA LYS A 342 -6.24 3.72 1.04
C LYS A 342 -7.44 3.86 1.96
N PHE A 343 -7.97 5.07 2.13
CA PHE A 343 -9.17 5.30 2.93
C PHE A 343 -10.39 4.57 2.36
N GLY A 344 -10.68 4.75 1.06
CA GLY A 344 -11.83 4.13 0.41
C GLY A 344 -11.70 2.61 0.27
N LEU A 345 -10.49 2.06 0.08
CA LEU A 345 -10.26 0.61 0.11
C LEU A 345 -10.62 0.03 1.47
N GLY A 346 -10.09 0.61 2.55
CA GLY A 346 -10.39 0.16 3.91
C GLY A 346 -11.88 0.29 4.23
N LEU A 347 -12.49 1.43 3.90
CA LEU A 347 -13.90 1.70 4.17
C LEU A 347 -14.82 0.74 3.40
N PHE A 348 -14.55 0.53 2.10
CA PHE A 348 -15.39 -0.36 1.27
C PHE A 348 -15.15 -1.83 1.62
N SER A 349 -13.93 -2.27 1.91
CA SER A 349 -13.68 -3.61 2.47
C SER A 349 -14.49 -3.79 3.75
N VAL A 350 -14.24 -3.00 4.79
CA VAL A 350 -14.92 -3.14 6.09
C VAL A 350 -16.45 -3.15 5.96
N ALA A 351 -17.02 -2.25 5.15
CA ALA A 351 -18.46 -2.20 4.93
C ALA A 351 -19.02 -3.44 4.19
N PHE A 352 -18.39 -3.87 3.09
CA PHE A 352 -18.85 -5.05 2.36
C PHE A 352 -18.56 -6.35 3.10
N ASP A 353 -17.44 -6.46 3.79
CA ASP A 353 -17.05 -7.63 4.58
C ASP A 353 -17.97 -7.83 5.79
N ILE A 354 -18.48 -6.76 6.41
CA ILE A 354 -19.58 -6.86 7.40
C ILE A 354 -20.86 -7.42 6.76
N VAL A 355 -21.25 -6.96 5.57
CA VAL A 355 -22.41 -7.52 4.83
C VAL A 355 -22.18 -8.99 4.50
N PHE A 356 -20.98 -9.36 4.06
CA PHE A 356 -20.61 -10.72 3.69
C PHE A 356 -20.56 -11.68 4.89
N MET A 357 -19.97 -11.25 6.01
CA MET A 357 -19.98 -12.01 7.27
C MET A 357 -21.41 -12.20 7.78
N THR A 358 -22.27 -11.18 7.67
CA THR A 358 -23.70 -11.28 8.01
C THR A 358 -24.43 -12.27 7.10
N GLN A 359 -24.17 -12.23 5.79
CA GLN A 359 -24.73 -13.18 4.83
C GLN A 359 -24.29 -14.62 5.13
N HIS A 360 -23.01 -14.85 5.45
CA HIS A 360 -22.46 -16.19 5.68
C HIS A 360 -22.85 -16.78 7.03
N TYR A 361 -22.65 -16.05 8.14
CA TYR A 361 -22.83 -16.59 9.48
C TYR A 361 -24.26 -16.45 10.02
N CYS A 362 -25.01 -15.43 9.61
CA CYS A 362 -26.31 -15.10 10.18
C CYS A 362 -27.50 -15.46 9.28
N LEU A 363 -27.39 -15.22 7.96
CA LEU A 363 -28.54 -15.35 7.03
C LEU A 363 -28.55 -16.68 6.26
N TYR A 364 -27.45 -17.04 5.61
CA TYR A 364 -27.38 -18.17 4.66
C TYR A 364 -26.60 -19.36 5.22
N LYS A 365 -26.67 -19.52 6.55
CA LYS A 365 -26.11 -20.67 7.26
C LYS A 365 -26.93 -21.91 6.94
N GLN A 366 -26.45 -22.73 6.01
CA GLN A 366 -27.08 -24.02 5.73
C GLN A 366 -27.14 -24.88 7.01
N PRO A 367 -28.27 -25.58 7.27
CA PRO A 367 -28.27 -26.70 8.20
C PRO A 367 -27.24 -27.73 7.71
N ALA A 368 -26.45 -28.31 8.63
CA ALA A 368 -25.58 -29.41 8.28
C ALA A 368 -26.44 -30.56 7.73
N GLN A 369 -26.35 -30.83 6.43
CA GLN A 369 -27.04 -31.97 5.82
C GLN A 369 -26.44 -33.25 6.37
N TYR A 370 -27.14 -33.84 7.33
CA TYR A 370 -26.81 -35.15 7.87
C TYR A 370 -27.17 -36.19 6.80
N GLU A 371 -26.22 -36.49 5.90
CA GLU A 371 -26.34 -37.62 4.98
C GLU A 371 -26.48 -38.91 5.79
N ALA A 372 -27.73 -39.35 5.99
CA ALA A 372 -28.02 -40.63 6.56
C ALA A 372 -27.50 -41.71 5.61
N ILE A 373 -26.38 -42.35 5.99
CA ILE A 373 -25.70 -43.39 5.20
C ILE A 373 -26.75 -44.41 4.75
N PRO A 374 -26.98 -44.59 3.42
CA PRO A 374 -28.00 -45.51 2.93
C PRO A 374 -27.78 -46.92 3.47
N GLU A 375 -28.82 -47.51 4.05
CA GLU A 375 -28.74 -48.72 4.88
C GLU A 375 -28.17 -49.95 4.12
N GLN A 376 -28.20 -49.91 2.79
CA GLN A 376 -27.54 -50.85 1.88
C GLN A 376 -26.00 -50.96 2.07
N GLN A 377 -25.32 -49.91 2.56
CA GLN A 377 -23.91 -50.03 2.96
C GLN A 377 -23.72 -50.74 4.30
N ALA A 378 -24.69 -50.66 5.22
CA ALA A 378 -24.63 -51.35 6.51
C ALA A 378 -24.82 -52.88 6.33
N SER A 379 -25.73 -53.31 5.45
CA SER A 379 -25.90 -54.73 5.11
C SER A 379 -24.67 -55.29 4.39
N SER A 380 -24.10 -54.54 3.43
CA SER A 380 -22.87 -54.93 2.72
C SER A 380 -21.66 -55.10 3.67
N ARG A 381 -21.51 -54.22 4.67
CA ARG A 381 -20.47 -54.38 5.71
C ARG A 381 -20.71 -55.61 6.59
N LYS A 382 -21.95 -55.91 6.99
CA LYS A 382 -22.30 -57.15 7.72
C LYS A 382 -21.96 -58.41 6.90
N PHE A 383 -22.20 -58.41 5.59
CA PHE A 383 -21.89 -59.54 4.70
C PHE A 383 -20.38 -59.72 4.42
N SER A 384 -19.60 -58.64 4.51
CA SER A 384 -18.12 -58.72 4.48
C SER A 384 -17.56 -59.28 5.79
N LEU A 385 -18.06 -58.80 6.94
CA LEU A 385 -17.63 -59.24 8.27
C LEU A 385 -17.96 -60.71 8.59
N SER A 386 -19.01 -61.29 8.01
CA SER A 386 -19.26 -62.73 8.11
C SER A 386 -18.27 -63.56 7.27
N ARG A 387 -17.88 -63.07 6.09
CA ARG A 387 -16.89 -63.72 5.23
C ARG A 387 -15.47 -63.70 5.82
N LEU A 388 -15.12 -62.65 6.57
CA LEU A 388 -13.86 -62.52 7.32
C LEU A 388 -13.73 -63.44 8.55
N ARG A 389 -14.75 -64.24 8.91
CA ARG A 389 -14.65 -65.25 9.98
C ARG A 389 -14.20 -66.64 9.51
N PHE A 390 -14.05 -66.86 8.21
CA PHE A 390 -13.47 -68.09 7.63
C PHE A 390 -12.15 -67.77 6.92
N GLY A 391 -11.12 -67.51 7.72
CA GLY A 391 -9.74 -67.28 7.29
C GLY A 391 -8.83 -67.16 8.51
N SER A 392 -8.13 -68.23 8.85
CA SER A 392 -7.24 -68.32 10.02
C SER A 392 -5.80 -68.63 9.57
N SER A 393 -4.81 -68.39 10.46
CA SER A 393 -3.35 -68.36 10.21
C SER A 393 -2.90 -67.21 9.28
N GLU A 394 -1.84 -66.43 9.52
CA GLU A 394 -0.76 -66.39 10.54
C GLU A 394 -0.61 -64.90 11.03
N ILE A 395 -0.26 -64.52 12.28
CA ILE A 395 1.02 -64.63 13.03
C ILE A 395 2.19 -63.98 12.22
N HIS A 396 2.95 -62.94 12.65
CA HIS A 396 3.15 -62.33 13.97
C HIS A 396 3.50 -60.79 13.96
N ARG A 397 3.65 -60.24 15.18
CA ARG A 397 4.16 -58.93 15.69
C ARG A 397 5.46 -58.37 15.03
N THR A 398 5.96 -57.10 15.12
CA THR A 398 5.68 -55.76 15.76
C THR A 398 6.74 -54.74 15.24
N SER A 399 6.80 -53.40 15.45
CA SER A 399 5.94 -52.28 15.94
C SER A 399 6.62 -50.90 15.64
N SER A 400 6.04 -49.77 16.14
CA SER A 400 6.66 -48.51 16.66
C SER A 400 8.06 -48.04 16.18
N GLU A 401 8.35 -46.78 15.81
CA GLU A 401 7.99 -45.50 16.46
C GLU A 401 7.93 -44.25 15.52
N GLN A 402 7.49 -43.11 16.08
CA GLN A 402 7.49 -41.71 15.58
C GLN A 402 7.47 -40.79 16.85
N PRO A 403 7.58 -39.44 16.80
CA PRO A 403 8.05 -38.53 15.74
C PRO A 403 9.07 -37.47 16.27
N GLN A 404 9.47 -36.49 15.44
CA GLN A 404 9.67 -35.08 15.86
C GLN A 404 9.75 -34.14 14.65
N GLY A 405 9.25 -32.90 14.77
CA GLY A 405 9.27 -31.90 13.68
C GLY A 405 8.07 -30.95 13.56
N THR A 406 7.31 -30.68 14.63
CA THR A 406 6.04 -29.93 14.56
C THR A 406 6.13 -28.56 15.23
N LEU A 407 5.96 -27.47 14.46
CA LEU A 407 5.38 -26.22 14.99
C LEU A 407 4.79 -25.26 13.94
N PHE A 408 5.31 -25.25 12.70
CA PHE A 408 4.97 -24.20 11.72
C PHE A 408 3.73 -24.45 10.83
N PHE A 409 3.08 -25.61 10.92
CA PHE A 409 2.09 -26.03 9.91
C PHE A 409 0.62 -25.69 10.24
N TYR A 410 0.28 -25.43 11.51
CA TYR A 410 -1.12 -25.43 11.95
C TYR A 410 -1.98 -24.26 11.44
N MET A 411 -1.39 -23.11 11.09
CA MET A 411 -2.15 -21.96 10.59
C MET A 411 -2.57 -22.10 9.11
N TYR A 412 -1.91 -22.98 8.34
CA TYR A 412 -2.23 -23.19 6.91
C TYR A 412 -3.37 -24.18 6.67
N THR A 413 -3.61 -25.11 7.59
CA THR A 413 -4.56 -26.22 7.36
C THR A 413 -6.03 -25.79 7.43
N CYS A 414 -6.37 -24.83 8.30
CA CYS A 414 -7.77 -24.40 8.50
C CYS A 414 -8.39 -23.66 7.29
N ILE A 415 -7.57 -23.11 6.39
CA ILE A 415 -8.05 -22.39 5.19
C ILE A 415 -8.41 -23.36 4.04
N MET A 416 -8.02 -24.64 4.12
CA MET A 416 -8.14 -25.63 3.03
C MET A 416 -9.33 -26.61 3.16
N LEU A 417 -10.17 -26.50 4.18
CA LEU A 417 -11.13 -27.56 4.56
C LEU A 417 -12.62 -27.24 4.40
N TYR A 418 -12.99 -26.12 3.79
CA TYR A 418 -14.34 -25.89 3.26
C TYR A 418 -14.29 -25.62 1.76
N ARG A 419 -15.17 -26.30 1.02
CA ARG A 419 -15.26 -26.32 -0.44
C ARG A 419 -16.70 -26.10 -0.86
#